data_AF-A0AAD4LKA3-F1
#
_entry.id   AF-A0AAD4LKA3-F1
#
_cell.length_a   1.000
_cell.length_b   1.000
_cell.length_c   1.000
_cell.angle_alpha   90.00
_cell.angle_beta   90.00
_cell.angle_gamma   90.00
#
_symmetry.space_group_name_H-M   'P 1'
#
loop_
_entity.id
_entity.type
_entity.pdbx_description
1 polymer ?
#
loop_
_entity_poly.entity_id
_entity_poly.type
_entity_poly.pdbx_seq_one_letter_code
_entity_poly.pdbx_strand_id
1 'polypeptide(L)'
;MTATTTTATAVALPRTPKPPPTGPAPGPPSGSVRQPHGAVTNGKSKMKDPAPMDPAAMYESLKNRIAALEEEEVFVEEEERRYAEEAQKHVRGLEENAVHVKYIELFAEFKRMEREHQKEKQKLLKDKDAAKSQLTKANQTKVKMENLARELQKDNKRLREDGKRLSLSVEEAQDEIVQMKNDISRRAEKAKIQDLKFRQSPDIVVKVVCRYRAELFFKISRKTKLAKLFGAWTDRMETRTSEGKKNGEPTGGASKLTNGVARNTPAKSASAGSGTNFIFTHGGRQVDAEQTPEEAAMEDGDEILAVELMDLTEGPSSEDPDENEPRRQKLKKFWSDDPAEAARTMEDIFDGIVRERLKDILRQYELRERHFECVIRSKELEVLLSRARAAEQKQLAEGEKARAERFEEENQQIRKELDDAQKAQTMLVERLISCCKEPNAERTQRLFASLREELEKRGRVPRAEGGAVNVAS
;
A
#
# COMPACT_ATOMS: atom_id res chain seq x y z
N MET A 1 -60.43 23.21 -4.27
CA MET A 1 -59.28 24.15 -4.25
C MET A 1 -58.06 23.43 -4.79
N THR A 2 -57.18 24.13 -5.50
CA THR A 2 -56.09 23.55 -6.31
C THR A 2 -54.74 24.15 -5.94
N ALA A 3 -53.73 23.31 -5.72
CA ALA A 3 -52.34 23.71 -5.58
C ALA A 3 -51.41 22.55 -6.00
N THR A 4 -51.22 22.40 -7.31
CA THR A 4 -50.25 21.44 -7.88
C THR A 4 -48.93 22.16 -8.11
N THR A 5 -47.85 21.76 -7.44
CA THR A 5 -46.52 22.37 -7.60
C THR A 5 -45.54 21.39 -8.22
N THR A 6 -45.30 21.56 -9.52
CA THR A 6 -44.31 20.82 -10.30
C THR A 6 -42.89 21.08 -9.79
N THR A 7 -42.08 20.03 -9.66
CA THR A 7 -40.61 20.15 -9.51
C THR A 7 -39.96 19.57 -10.77
N ALA A 8 -39.07 20.34 -11.41
CA ALA A 8 -38.56 20.01 -12.74
C ALA A 8 -37.30 19.13 -12.72
N THR A 9 -37.27 18.11 -13.57
CA THR A 9 -36.10 17.25 -13.80
C THR A 9 -35.10 17.94 -14.72
N ALA A 10 -33.91 18.29 -14.21
CA ALA A 10 -32.82 18.84 -15.01
C ALA A 10 -31.82 17.74 -15.42
N VAL A 11 -31.65 17.53 -16.73
CA VAL A 11 -30.68 16.56 -17.28
C VAL A 11 -29.31 17.23 -17.40
N ALA A 12 -28.27 16.61 -16.83
CA ALA A 12 -26.88 17.05 -16.93
C ALA A 12 -26.06 16.11 -17.84
N LEU A 13 -25.41 16.68 -18.86
CA LEU A 13 -24.53 15.94 -19.79
C LEU A 13 -23.12 15.73 -19.18
N PRO A 14 -22.41 14.66 -19.60
CA PRO A 14 -21.14 14.26 -18.99
C PRO A 14 -20.01 15.25 -19.26
N ARG A 15 -19.13 15.44 -18.27
CA ARG A 15 -17.86 16.18 -18.41
C ARG A 15 -16.68 15.21 -18.48
N THR A 16 -15.74 15.49 -19.37
CA THR A 16 -14.55 14.66 -19.62
C THR A 16 -13.48 14.84 -18.53
N PRO A 17 -12.64 13.83 -18.26
CA PRO A 17 -11.57 13.91 -17.29
C PRO A 17 -10.41 14.77 -17.79
N LYS A 18 -9.71 15.44 -16.86
CA LYS A 18 -8.51 16.26 -17.13
C LYS A 18 -7.28 15.55 -16.54
N PRO A 19 -6.13 15.49 -17.24
CA PRO A 19 -4.98 14.68 -16.81
C PRO A 19 -4.27 15.22 -15.55
N PRO A 20 -3.52 14.37 -14.83
CA PRO A 20 -2.84 14.74 -13.58
C PRO A 20 -1.57 15.57 -13.82
N PRO A 21 -1.23 16.51 -12.92
CA PRO A 21 0.06 17.21 -12.95
C PRO A 21 1.18 16.31 -12.39
N THR A 22 2.21 16.05 -13.20
CA THR A 22 3.46 15.43 -12.75
C THR A 22 4.41 16.47 -12.15
N GLY A 23 4.85 16.27 -10.91
CA GLY A 23 5.86 17.11 -10.26
C GLY A 23 6.41 16.46 -8.96
N PRO A 24 7.71 16.60 -8.65
CA PRO A 24 8.31 16.00 -7.46
C PRO A 24 8.01 16.80 -6.18
N ALA A 25 8.10 16.13 -5.02
CA ALA A 25 7.89 16.77 -3.73
C ALA A 25 9.09 17.66 -3.32
N PRO A 26 8.86 18.83 -2.72
CA PRO A 26 9.93 19.69 -2.21
C PRO A 26 10.57 19.13 -0.93
N GLY A 27 11.90 19.23 -0.85
CA GLY A 27 12.68 18.91 0.36
C GLY A 27 12.70 20.04 1.40
N PRO A 28 13.23 19.77 2.61
CA PRO A 28 13.27 20.76 3.69
C PRO A 28 14.38 21.81 3.48
N PRO A 29 14.13 23.10 3.78
CA PRO A 29 15.15 24.14 3.69
C PRO A 29 16.08 24.17 4.91
N SER A 30 17.37 24.35 4.66
CA SER A 30 18.40 24.74 5.62
C SER A 30 19.29 25.78 4.92
N GLY A 31 19.74 26.87 5.54
CA GLY A 31 19.51 27.34 6.92
C GLY A 31 20.28 28.66 7.11
N SER A 32 20.34 29.21 8.33
CA SER A 32 21.22 30.38 8.59
C SER A 32 21.75 30.46 10.02
N VAL A 33 23.09 30.46 10.11
CA VAL A 33 23.95 31.02 11.17
C VAL A 33 23.57 30.76 12.64
N ARG A 34 24.26 29.79 13.26
CA ARG A 34 25.17 30.07 14.38
C ARG A 34 26.25 28.99 14.55
N GLN A 35 27.39 29.41 15.08
CA GLN A 35 28.58 28.62 15.44
C GLN A 35 28.99 29.04 16.86
N PRO A 36 29.93 28.35 17.56
CA PRO A 36 30.61 27.10 17.19
C PRO A 36 30.70 26.04 18.33
N HIS A 37 31.27 24.88 17.99
CA HIS A 37 31.73 23.77 18.87
C HIS A 37 30.64 22.95 19.62
N GLY A 38 30.78 21.64 19.82
CA GLY A 38 31.85 20.70 19.42
C GLY A 38 31.29 19.31 19.09
N ALA A 39 32.07 18.46 18.41
CA ALA A 39 31.57 17.23 17.79
C ALA A 39 31.85 15.94 18.60
N VAL A 40 30.91 14.98 18.55
CA VAL A 40 31.15 13.54 18.76
C VAL A 40 30.39 12.76 17.68
N THR A 41 30.94 11.61 17.29
CA THR A 41 30.49 10.79 16.16
C THR A 41 29.34 9.84 16.49
N ASN A 42 28.66 9.34 15.44
CA ASN A 42 27.66 8.29 15.55
C ASN A 42 28.32 6.94 15.90
N GLY A 43 27.93 6.32 17.01
CA GLY A 43 28.53 5.07 17.50
C GLY A 43 27.58 4.21 18.33
N LYS A 44 27.56 2.90 18.05
CA LYS A 44 26.77 1.92 18.82
C LYS A 44 27.23 1.89 20.28
N SER A 45 26.32 2.10 21.23
CA SER A 45 26.56 1.81 22.65
C SER A 45 25.32 1.20 23.32
N LYS A 46 25.56 0.47 24.41
CA LYS A 46 24.55 -0.35 25.10
C LYS A 46 23.47 0.52 25.76
N MET A 47 22.29 -0.09 25.91
CA MET A 47 21.32 0.20 26.97
C MET A 47 22.04 0.46 28.30
N LYS A 48 21.71 1.57 28.95
CA LYS A 48 22.22 1.99 30.26
C LYS A 48 21.09 2.68 31.02
N ASP A 49 20.97 2.38 32.31
CA ASP A 49 19.87 2.85 33.14
C ASP A 49 19.77 4.38 33.23
N PRO A 50 18.56 4.94 33.40
CA PRO A 50 18.40 6.35 33.75
C PRO A 50 19.04 6.60 35.12
N ALA A 51 19.83 7.66 35.22
CA ALA A 51 20.42 8.07 36.50
C ALA A 51 19.31 8.41 37.52
N PRO A 52 19.51 8.10 38.82
CA PRO A 52 18.55 8.49 39.84
C PRO A 52 18.39 10.01 39.89
N MET A 53 17.16 10.48 40.02
CA MET A 53 16.88 11.90 40.23
C MET A 53 17.46 12.31 41.59
N ASP A 54 18.16 13.45 41.62
CA ASP A 54 18.91 13.91 42.79
C ASP A 54 17.97 14.09 44.00
N PRO A 55 18.21 13.40 45.13
CA PRO A 55 17.45 13.58 46.37
C PRO A 55 17.42 15.05 46.83
N ALA A 56 18.46 15.84 46.59
CA ALA A 56 18.48 17.27 46.95
C ALA A 56 17.38 18.05 46.20
N ALA A 57 17.18 17.77 44.90
CA ALA A 57 16.11 18.40 44.12
C ALA A 57 14.71 17.97 44.56
N MET A 58 14.55 16.73 45.05
CA MET A 58 13.30 16.25 45.65
C MET A 58 13.03 16.95 46.98
N TYR A 59 14.03 17.11 47.85
CA TYR A 59 13.92 17.87 49.10
C TYR A 59 13.60 19.35 48.86
N GLU A 60 14.24 20.00 47.88
CA GLU A 60 13.95 21.40 47.52
C GLU A 60 12.51 21.55 46.99
N SER A 61 12.06 20.62 46.15
CA SER A 61 10.66 20.60 45.67
C SER A 61 9.64 20.34 46.77
N LEU A 62 9.97 19.50 47.77
CA LEU A 62 9.10 19.21 48.90
C LEU A 62 9.04 20.39 49.87
N LYS A 63 10.18 20.99 50.18
CA LYS A 63 10.32 22.23 50.98
C LYS A 63 9.55 23.39 50.36
N ASN A 64 9.67 23.60 49.05
CA ASN A 64 8.89 24.62 48.34
C ASN A 64 7.37 24.32 48.33
N ARG A 65 6.97 23.04 48.36
CA ARG A 65 5.56 22.64 48.48
C ARG A 65 5.02 22.81 49.90
N ILE A 66 5.84 22.59 50.92
CA ILE A 66 5.51 22.85 52.33
C ILE A 66 5.33 24.36 52.55
N ALA A 67 6.32 25.18 52.16
CA ALA A 67 6.24 26.63 52.31
C ALA A 67 5.01 27.25 51.62
N ALA A 68 4.64 26.75 50.43
CA ALA A 68 3.44 27.20 49.72
C ALA A 68 2.11 26.77 50.38
N LEU A 69 2.11 25.70 51.19
CA LEU A 69 0.94 25.27 51.97
C LEU A 69 0.85 26.02 53.30
N GLU A 70 2.01 26.29 53.94
CA GLU A 70 2.10 27.14 55.14
C GLU A 70 1.67 28.60 54.81
N GLU A 71 2.03 29.12 53.64
CA GLU A 71 1.56 30.43 53.14
C GLU A 71 0.04 30.43 52.85
N GLU A 72 -0.49 29.35 52.28
CA GLU A 72 -1.94 29.18 52.04
C GLU A 72 -2.74 29.09 53.36
N GLU A 73 -2.22 28.37 54.38
CA GLU A 73 -2.82 28.26 55.71
C GLU A 73 -2.81 29.61 56.47
N VAL A 74 -1.68 30.33 56.45
CA VAL A 74 -1.59 31.68 57.05
C VAL A 74 -2.51 32.69 56.35
N PHE A 75 -2.68 32.61 55.02
CA PHE A 75 -3.61 33.47 54.29
C PHE A 75 -5.06 33.22 54.71
N VAL A 76 -5.46 31.95 54.86
CA VAL A 76 -6.80 31.59 55.37
C VAL A 76 -7.00 32.08 56.81
N GLU A 77 -6.00 31.94 57.69
CA GLU A 77 -6.07 32.52 59.04
C GLU A 77 -6.21 34.06 59.03
N GLU A 78 -5.51 34.77 58.15
CA GLU A 78 -5.67 36.23 58.02
C GLU A 78 -7.05 36.61 57.48
N GLU A 79 -7.60 35.84 56.54
CA GLU A 79 -8.93 36.09 55.98
C GLU A 79 -10.05 35.80 57.01
N GLU A 80 -9.98 34.69 57.74
CA GLU A 80 -10.89 34.41 58.86
C GLU A 80 -10.78 35.46 59.99
N ARG A 81 -9.56 35.89 60.33
CA ARG A 81 -9.29 36.96 61.31
C ARG A 81 -9.90 38.29 60.86
N ARG A 82 -9.77 38.66 59.58
CA ARG A 82 -10.41 39.85 59.00
C ARG A 82 -11.94 39.76 59.05
N TYR A 83 -12.53 38.62 58.71
CA TYR A 83 -13.98 38.43 58.82
C TYR A 83 -14.47 38.52 60.28
N ALA A 84 -13.72 37.98 61.24
CA ALA A 84 -14.03 38.10 62.66
C ALA A 84 -13.92 39.55 63.17
N GLU A 85 -12.87 40.28 62.79
CA GLU A 85 -12.68 41.70 63.13
C GLU A 85 -13.75 42.59 62.47
N GLU A 86 -14.10 42.33 61.21
CA GLU A 86 -15.16 43.05 60.50
C GLU A 86 -16.54 42.78 61.10
N ALA A 87 -16.83 41.54 61.50
CA ALA A 87 -18.07 41.20 62.21
C ALA A 87 -18.16 41.91 63.58
N GLN A 88 -17.07 41.90 64.36
CA GLN A 88 -17.01 42.63 65.64
C GLN A 88 -17.17 44.14 65.44
N LYS A 89 -16.50 44.72 64.44
CA LYS A 89 -16.64 46.14 64.04
C LYS A 89 -18.06 46.51 63.62
N HIS A 90 -18.79 45.59 62.98
CA HIS A 90 -20.18 45.76 62.55
C HIS A 90 -21.23 45.57 63.66
N VAL A 91 -20.83 45.17 64.86
CA VAL A 91 -21.69 45.00 66.05
C VAL A 91 -21.33 46.01 67.15
N ARG A 92 -20.05 46.38 67.27
CA ARG A 92 -19.54 47.29 68.32
C ARG A 92 -20.17 48.68 68.24
N GLY A 93 -21.07 48.97 69.19
CA GLY A 93 -21.75 50.26 69.32
C GLY A 93 -23.19 50.31 68.78
N LEU A 94 -23.74 49.19 68.33
CA LEU A 94 -25.19 49.06 68.09
C LEU A 94 -25.93 48.85 69.41
N GLU A 95 -27.12 49.43 69.55
CA GLU A 95 -28.05 49.09 70.63
C GLU A 95 -28.58 47.66 70.46
N GLU A 96 -28.91 47.02 71.59
CA GLU A 96 -29.33 45.62 71.67
C GLU A 96 -30.49 45.25 70.73
N ASN A 97 -31.44 46.17 70.53
CA ASN A 97 -32.56 46.02 69.59
C ASN A 97 -32.10 46.02 68.11
N ALA A 98 -31.12 46.85 67.75
CA ALA A 98 -30.55 46.89 66.40
C ALA A 98 -29.67 45.65 66.12
N VAL A 99 -28.98 45.12 67.14
CA VAL A 99 -28.30 43.82 67.05
C VAL A 99 -29.31 42.70 66.81
N HIS A 100 -30.47 42.72 67.48
CA HIS A 100 -31.53 41.72 67.30
C HIS A 100 -32.13 41.73 65.88
N VAL A 101 -32.43 42.90 65.33
CA VAL A 101 -32.90 43.04 63.92
C VAL A 101 -31.85 42.48 62.95
N LYS A 102 -30.58 42.90 63.11
CA LYS A 102 -29.48 42.48 62.24
C LYS A 102 -29.21 40.97 62.31
N TYR A 103 -29.40 40.35 63.47
CA TYR A 103 -29.34 38.90 63.63
C TYR A 103 -30.46 38.18 62.86
N ILE A 104 -31.70 38.69 62.92
CA ILE A 104 -32.84 38.13 62.18
C ILE A 104 -32.63 38.24 60.67
N GLU A 105 -32.13 39.39 60.19
CA GLU A 105 -31.78 39.61 58.78
C GLU A 105 -30.69 38.62 58.33
N LEU A 106 -29.58 38.52 59.07
CA LEU A 106 -28.47 37.63 58.74
C LEU A 106 -28.87 36.15 58.78
N PHE A 107 -29.77 35.75 59.69
CA PHE A 107 -30.33 34.40 59.75
C PHE A 107 -31.26 34.12 58.56
N ALA A 108 -32.10 35.09 58.17
CA ALA A 108 -32.97 34.97 57.00
C ALA A 108 -32.16 34.88 55.69
N GLU A 109 -31.08 35.65 55.57
CA GLU A 109 -30.13 35.60 54.45
C GLU A 109 -29.32 34.30 54.43
N PHE A 110 -28.79 33.85 55.57
CA PHE A 110 -28.17 32.53 55.70
C PHE A 110 -29.12 31.42 55.25
N LYS A 111 -30.38 31.45 55.68
CA LYS A 111 -31.41 30.50 55.20
C LYS A 111 -31.81 30.69 53.74
N ARG A 112 -31.55 31.84 53.11
CA ARG A 112 -31.69 32.03 51.65
C ARG A 112 -30.52 31.37 50.92
N MET A 113 -29.29 31.66 51.34
CA MET A 113 -28.05 31.11 50.80
C MET A 113 -28.00 29.58 50.93
N GLU A 114 -28.43 29.01 52.06
CA GLU A 114 -28.55 27.56 52.27
C GLU A 114 -29.44 26.90 51.19
N ARG A 115 -30.57 27.53 50.86
CA ARG A 115 -31.49 27.07 49.80
C ARG A 115 -30.94 27.29 48.39
N GLU A 116 -30.11 28.31 48.18
CA GLU A 116 -29.49 28.62 46.89
C GLU A 116 -28.31 27.66 46.61
N HIS A 117 -27.43 27.41 47.58
CA HIS A 117 -26.43 26.34 47.54
C HIS A 117 -27.05 24.95 47.29
N GLN A 118 -28.20 24.62 47.89
CA GLN A 118 -28.89 23.35 47.61
C GLN A 118 -29.36 23.23 46.15
N LYS A 119 -29.92 24.31 45.58
CA LYS A 119 -30.31 24.36 44.16
C LYS A 119 -29.09 24.27 43.25
N GLU A 120 -28.02 25.00 43.56
CA GLU A 120 -26.78 25.01 42.77
C GLU A 120 -26.07 23.66 42.80
N LYS A 121 -25.97 23.02 43.97
CA LYS A 121 -25.49 21.64 44.10
C LYS A 121 -26.31 20.66 43.24
N GLN A 122 -27.63 20.82 43.16
CA GLN A 122 -28.47 20.00 42.30
C GLN A 122 -28.28 20.31 40.80
N LYS A 123 -28.04 21.57 40.44
CA LYS A 123 -27.70 22.00 39.07
C LYS A 123 -26.35 21.40 38.65
N LEU A 124 -25.30 21.61 39.44
CA LEU A 124 -23.95 21.08 39.18
C LEU A 124 -23.93 19.55 39.05
N LEU A 125 -24.75 18.83 39.83
CA LEU A 125 -24.91 17.38 39.65
C LEU A 125 -25.50 17.02 38.27
N LYS A 126 -26.57 17.72 37.83
CA LYS A 126 -27.18 17.52 36.50
C LYS A 126 -26.20 17.87 35.38
N ASP A 127 -25.50 19.00 35.49
CA ASP A 127 -24.54 19.48 34.49
C ASP A 127 -23.34 18.52 34.36
N LYS A 128 -22.83 17.99 35.50
CA LYS A 128 -21.79 16.95 35.56
C LYS A 128 -22.25 15.64 34.90
N ASP A 129 -23.48 15.19 35.15
CA ASP A 129 -23.99 13.95 34.55
C ASP A 129 -24.33 14.12 33.05
N ALA A 130 -24.76 15.32 32.62
CA ALA A 130 -24.89 15.69 31.21
C ALA A 130 -23.53 15.71 30.50
N ALA A 131 -22.50 16.33 31.10
CA ALA A 131 -21.13 16.35 30.58
C ALA A 131 -20.54 14.92 30.49
N LYS A 132 -20.78 14.06 31.49
CA LYS A 132 -20.39 12.64 31.46
C LYS A 132 -21.07 11.88 30.32
N SER A 133 -22.35 12.17 30.04
CA SER A 133 -23.09 11.60 28.90
C SER A 133 -22.52 12.07 27.56
N GLN A 134 -22.22 13.36 27.40
CA GLN A 134 -21.57 13.90 26.20
C GLN A 134 -20.17 13.31 25.98
N LEU A 135 -19.34 13.24 27.03
CA LEU A 135 -18.00 12.64 26.98
C LEU A 135 -18.06 11.16 26.58
N THR A 136 -19.06 10.41 27.07
CA THR A 136 -19.27 9.01 26.68
C THR A 136 -19.59 8.89 25.19
N LYS A 137 -20.47 9.75 24.66
CA LYS A 137 -20.79 9.79 23.22
C LYS A 137 -19.58 10.21 22.38
N ALA A 138 -18.82 11.22 22.81
CA ALA A 138 -17.61 11.68 22.14
C ALA A 138 -16.55 10.56 22.06
N ASN A 139 -16.34 9.81 23.15
CA ASN A 139 -15.43 8.67 23.18
C ASN A 139 -15.90 7.53 22.25
N GLN A 140 -17.20 7.23 22.18
CA GLN A 140 -17.74 6.26 21.22
C GLN A 140 -17.49 6.70 19.76
N THR A 141 -17.68 7.98 19.44
CA THR A 141 -17.36 8.52 18.11
C THR A 141 -15.86 8.48 17.82
N LYS A 142 -15.00 8.82 18.79
CA LYS A 142 -13.54 8.71 18.67
C LYS A 142 -13.10 7.28 18.32
N VAL A 143 -13.63 6.27 19.01
CA VAL A 143 -13.33 4.85 18.72
C VAL A 143 -13.78 4.45 17.31
N LYS A 144 -14.96 4.91 16.87
CA LYS A 144 -15.42 4.68 15.49
C LYS A 144 -14.49 5.32 14.45
N MET A 145 -14.04 6.55 14.68
CA MET A 145 -13.12 7.27 13.80
C MET A 145 -11.73 6.61 13.78
N GLU A 146 -11.21 6.16 14.92
CA GLU A 146 -9.96 5.38 14.98
C GLU A 146 -10.04 4.05 14.23
N ASN A 147 -11.16 3.33 14.34
CA ASN A 147 -11.37 2.08 13.61
C ASN A 147 -11.44 2.33 12.11
N LEU A 148 -12.23 3.31 11.67
CA LEU A 148 -12.32 3.70 10.25
C LEU A 148 -10.97 4.14 9.69
N ALA A 149 -10.18 4.90 10.46
CA ALA A 149 -8.82 5.29 10.05
C ALA A 149 -7.89 4.08 9.91
N ARG A 150 -7.97 3.09 10.82
CA ARG A 150 -7.18 1.84 10.74
C ARG A 150 -7.62 0.96 9.56
N GLU A 151 -8.90 0.93 9.21
CA GLU A 151 -9.39 0.21 8.02
C GLU A 151 -8.96 0.92 6.73
N LEU A 152 -9.16 2.23 6.62
CA LEU A 152 -8.69 3.02 5.48
C LEU A 152 -7.17 2.91 5.28
N GLN A 153 -6.37 2.78 6.35
CA GLN A 153 -4.94 2.49 6.27
C GLN A 153 -4.64 1.07 5.76
N LYS A 154 -5.38 0.05 6.21
CA LYS A 154 -5.26 -1.33 5.70
C LYS A 154 -5.60 -1.40 4.21
N ASP A 155 -6.70 -0.78 3.79
CA ASP A 155 -7.12 -0.77 2.39
C ASP A 155 -6.16 0.05 1.52
N ASN A 156 -5.64 1.18 2.01
CA ASN A 156 -4.58 1.93 1.34
C ASN A 156 -3.26 1.15 1.21
N LYS A 157 -2.96 0.24 2.15
CA LYS A 157 -1.83 -0.67 2.03
C LYS A 157 -2.13 -1.76 0.99
N ARG A 158 -3.30 -2.42 1.11
CA ARG A 158 -3.76 -3.47 0.20
C ARG A 158 -3.80 -2.99 -1.24
N LEU A 159 -4.41 -1.83 -1.54
CA LEU A 159 -4.47 -1.26 -2.90
C LEU A 159 -3.06 -0.99 -3.49
N ARG A 160 -2.07 -0.66 -2.67
CA ARG A 160 -0.67 -0.55 -3.11
C ARG A 160 -0.01 -1.91 -3.35
N GLU A 161 -0.38 -2.94 -2.60
CA GLU A 161 0.13 -4.31 -2.77
C GLU A 161 -0.52 -5.01 -3.98
N ASP A 162 -1.84 -4.88 -4.14
CA ASP A 162 -2.62 -5.36 -5.29
C ASP A 162 -2.21 -4.60 -6.57
N GLY A 163 -1.98 -3.28 -6.49
CA GLY A 163 -1.44 -2.49 -7.60
C GLY A 163 -0.02 -2.89 -8.02
N LYS A 164 0.86 -3.25 -7.06
CA LYS A 164 2.18 -3.82 -7.37
C LYS A 164 2.09 -5.20 -8.01
N ARG A 165 1.22 -6.08 -7.50
CA ARG A 165 0.94 -7.41 -8.08
C ARG A 165 0.46 -7.30 -9.53
N LEU A 166 -0.46 -6.38 -9.80
CA LEU A 166 -0.95 -6.13 -11.15
C LEU A 166 0.14 -5.56 -12.07
N SER A 167 0.97 -4.64 -11.57
CA SER A 167 2.12 -4.12 -12.34
C SER A 167 3.11 -5.23 -12.72
N LEU A 168 3.46 -6.11 -11.79
CA LEU A 168 4.34 -7.25 -12.03
C LEU A 168 3.73 -8.24 -13.03
N SER A 169 2.44 -8.58 -12.87
CA SER A 169 1.75 -9.49 -13.81
C SER A 169 1.63 -8.91 -15.23
N VAL A 170 1.57 -7.59 -15.38
CA VAL A 170 1.62 -6.91 -16.68
C VAL A 170 3.04 -6.89 -17.26
N GLU A 171 4.06 -6.73 -16.42
CA GLU A 171 5.48 -6.78 -16.79
C GLU A 171 5.88 -8.19 -17.25
N GLU A 172 5.52 -9.22 -16.49
CA GLU A 172 5.67 -10.65 -16.84
C GLU A 172 5.00 -10.98 -18.19
N ALA A 173 3.74 -10.58 -18.37
CA ALA A 173 3.02 -10.81 -19.63
C ALA A 173 3.62 -10.04 -20.83
N GLN A 174 4.15 -8.84 -20.59
CA GLN A 174 4.83 -8.05 -21.61
C GLN A 174 6.16 -8.71 -22.03
N ASP A 175 6.93 -9.25 -21.08
CA ASP A 175 8.17 -9.98 -21.34
C ASP A 175 7.91 -11.32 -22.04
N GLU A 176 6.86 -12.06 -21.68
CA GLU A 176 6.40 -13.25 -22.43
C GLU A 176 6.06 -12.90 -23.89
N ILE A 177 5.35 -11.79 -24.12
CA ILE A 177 5.03 -11.31 -25.48
C ILE A 177 6.31 -10.92 -26.25
N VAL A 178 7.28 -10.28 -25.59
CA VAL A 178 8.59 -9.95 -26.20
C VAL A 178 9.37 -11.23 -26.53
N GLN A 179 9.40 -12.23 -25.64
CA GLN A 179 10.04 -13.51 -25.86
C GLN A 179 9.39 -14.27 -27.03
N MET A 180 8.06 -14.38 -27.04
CA MET A 180 7.31 -15.00 -28.15
C MET A 180 7.55 -14.28 -29.48
N LYS A 181 7.55 -12.94 -29.49
CA LYS A 181 7.87 -12.13 -30.67
C LYS A 181 9.28 -12.42 -31.18
N ASN A 182 10.27 -12.46 -30.30
CA ASN A 182 11.67 -12.77 -30.64
C ASN A 182 11.80 -14.19 -31.21
N ASP A 183 11.09 -15.17 -30.66
CA ASP A 183 11.08 -16.54 -31.18
C ASP A 183 10.36 -16.68 -32.52
N ILE A 184 9.24 -15.98 -32.73
CA ILE A 184 8.56 -15.93 -34.02
C ILE A 184 9.48 -15.28 -35.06
N SER A 185 10.16 -14.18 -34.73
CA SER A 185 11.16 -13.55 -35.61
C SER A 185 12.33 -14.50 -35.93
N ARG A 186 12.88 -15.22 -34.93
CA ARG A 186 13.95 -16.21 -35.14
C ARG A 186 13.51 -17.38 -36.01
N ARG A 187 12.26 -17.86 -35.89
CA ARG A 187 11.69 -18.91 -36.77
C ARG A 187 11.47 -18.39 -38.20
N ALA A 188 10.91 -17.19 -38.34
CA ALA A 188 10.68 -16.57 -39.65
C ALA A 188 11.99 -16.33 -40.41
N GLU A 189 13.05 -15.86 -39.73
CA GLU A 189 14.34 -15.63 -40.39
C GLU A 189 15.03 -16.95 -40.79
N LYS A 190 14.97 -17.99 -39.94
CA LYS A 190 15.43 -19.34 -40.32
C LYS A 190 14.69 -19.88 -41.56
N ALA A 191 13.36 -19.68 -41.63
CA ALA A 191 12.56 -20.11 -42.78
C ALA A 191 12.94 -19.36 -44.07
N LYS A 192 13.17 -18.04 -44.01
CA LYS A 192 13.68 -17.27 -45.16
C LYS A 192 15.03 -17.80 -45.64
N ILE A 193 15.97 -18.04 -44.73
CA ILE A 193 17.32 -18.54 -45.05
C ILE A 193 17.22 -19.92 -45.72
N GLN A 194 16.31 -20.79 -45.25
CA GLN A 194 16.08 -22.11 -45.83
C GLN A 194 15.45 -22.03 -47.24
N ASP A 195 14.45 -21.18 -47.47
CA ASP A 195 13.90 -20.95 -48.81
C ASP A 195 14.95 -20.37 -49.77
N LEU A 196 15.80 -19.44 -49.28
CA LEU A 196 16.89 -18.88 -50.09
C LEU A 196 17.88 -19.96 -50.54
N LYS A 197 18.27 -20.88 -49.64
CA LYS A 197 19.12 -22.04 -49.99
C LYS A 197 18.47 -22.91 -51.06
N PHE A 198 17.24 -23.36 -50.81
CA PHE A 198 16.49 -24.21 -51.75
C PHE A 198 16.15 -23.53 -53.08
N ARG A 199 16.27 -22.20 -53.18
CA ARG A 199 16.12 -21.42 -54.41
C ARG A 199 17.46 -21.20 -55.15
N GLN A 200 18.59 -21.37 -54.48
CA GLN A 200 19.93 -21.33 -55.07
C GLN A 200 20.44 -22.72 -55.46
N SER A 201 19.97 -23.78 -54.80
CA SER A 201 20.30 -25.18 -55.10
C SER A 201 19.62 -25.65 -56.40
N PRO A 202 20.34 -26.13 -57.43
CA PRO A 202 19.73 -26.65 -58.65
C PRO A 202 19.08 -28.03 -58.45
N ASP A 203 18.08 -28.33 -59.29
CA ASP A 203 17.50 -29.67 -59.43
C ASP A 203 18.58 -30.71 -59.84
N ILE A 204 18.38 -31.97 -59.45
CA ILE A 204 19.25 -33.09 -59.80
C ILE A 204 18.49 -34.18 -60.58
N VAL A 205 19.23 -35.03 -61.28
CA VAL A 205 18.77 -36.28 -61.87
C VAL A 205 19.26 -37.45 -61.02
N VAL A 206 18.34 -38.26 -60.51
CA VAL A 206 18.63 -39.47 -59.74
C VAL A 206 18.13 -40.70 -60.50
N LYS A 207 18.91 -41.77 -60.48
CA LYS A 207 18.62 -43.04 -61.15
C LYS A 207 18.12 -44.06 -60.12
N VAL A 208 16.91 -44.59 -60.30
CA VAL A 208 16.38 -45.66 -59.45
C VAL A 208 16.49 -46.99 -60.20
N VAL A 209 16.97 -48.03 -59.52
CA VAL A 209 17.27 -49.35 -60.11
C VAL A 209 16.71 -50.46 -59.23
N CYS A 210 15.95 -51.38 -59.82
CA CYS A 210 15.70 -52.70 -59.25
C CYS A 210 16.35 -53.75 -60.14
N ARG A 211 17.29 -54.51 -59.57
CA ARG A 211 18.32 -55.30 -60.28
C ARG A 211 17.80 -56.29 -61.34
N TYR A 212 16.52 -56.66 -61.26
CA TYR A 212 15.85 -57.62 -62.14
C TYR A 212 14.52 -57.12 -62.74
N ARG A 213 14.12 -55.86 -62.52
CA ARG A 213 12.86 -55.29 -63.05
C ARG A 213 13.07 -54.12 -64.01
N ALA A 214 13.80 -53.09 -63.60
CA ALA A 214 13.97 -51.85 -64.38
C ALA A 214 15.08 -50.94 -63.83
N GLU A 215 15.49 -49.97 -64.64
CA GLU A 215 16.08 -48.72 -64.20
C GLU A 215 15.28 -47.53 -64.76
N LEU A 216 15.17 -46.44 -64.00
CA LEU A 216 14.44 -45.21 -64.37
C LEU A 216 15.17 -43.98 -63.84
N PHE A 217 15.25 -42.94 -64.67
CA PHE A 217 15.82 -41.64 -64.29
C PHE A 217 14.71 -40.65 -63.91
N PHE A 218 14.89 -39.92 -62.82
CA PHE A 218 13.97 -38.90 -62.32
C PHE A 218 14.72 -37.60 -62.10
N LYS A 219 14.32 -36.53 -62.82
CA LYS A 219 14.73 -35.17 -62.46
C LYS A 219 13.85 -34.66 -61.32
N ILE A 220 14.46 -34.31 -60.20
CA ILE A 220 13.79 -33.87 -58.97
C ILE A 220 14.45 -32.62 -58.40
N SER A 221 13.64 -31.72 -57.84
CA SER A 221 14.17 -30.56 -57.12
C SER A 221 14.65 -30.99 -55.73
N ARG A 222 15.81 -30.51 -55.28
CA ARG A 222 16.47 -30.95 -54.02
C ARG A 222 15.62 -30.83 -52.75
N LYS A 223 14.58 -29.98 -52.77
CA LYS A 223 13.56 -29.82 -51.72
C LYS A 223 12.35 -30.77 -51.79
N THR A 224 12.34 -31.71 -52.74
CA THR A 224 11.19 -32.60 -52.99
C THR A 224 11.34 -33.87 -52.17
N LYS A 225 10.37 -34.18 -51.31
CA LYS A 225 10.37 -35.45 -50.55
C LYS A 225 10.39 -36.66 -51.49
N LEU A 226 11.25 -37.62 -51.17
CA LEU A 226 11.49 -38.81 -51.97
C LEU A 226 10.26 -39.71 -52.09
N ALA A 227 9.28 -39.59 -51.18
CA ALA A 227 7.94 -40.18 -51.30
C ALA A 227 7.30 -39.98 -52.68
N LYS A 228 7.53 -38.83 -53.34
CA LYS A 228 6.99 -38.58 -54.70
C LYS A 228 7.72 -39.37 -55.78
N LEU A 229 9.02 -39.62 -55.61
CA LEU A 229 9.84 -40.45 -56.49
C LEU A 229 9.58 -41.94 -56.24
N PHE A 230 9.45 -42.36 -54.97
CA PHE A 230 9.10 -43.73 -54.57
C PHE A 230 7.67 -44.11 -54.99
N GLY A 231 6.70 -43.19 -54.87
CA GLY A 231 5.36 -43.36 -55.44
C GLY A 231 5.39 -43.52 -56.96
N ALA A 232 5.97 -42.54 -57.67
CA ALA A 232 6.08 -42.60 -59.14
C ALA A 232 6.94 -43.77 -59.68
N TRP A 233 7.80 -44.36 -58.84
CA TRP A 233 8.47 -45.63 -59.10
C TRP A 233 7.51 -46.81 -58.91
N THR A 234 6.83 -46.89 -57.77
CA THR A 234 5.94 -48.00 -57.40
C THR A 234 4.75 -48.09 -58.38
N ASP A 235 4.09 -46.97 -58.69
CA ASP A 235 3.04 -46.88 -59.71
C ASP A 235 3.50 -47.48 -61.06
N ARG A 236 4.77 -47.24 -61.44
CA ARG A 236 5.39 -47.76 -62.67
C ARG A 236 5.83 -49.22 -62.58
N MET A 237 6.11 -49.73 -61.38
CA MET A 237 6.43 -51.15 -61.18
C MET A 237 5.16 -52.00 -61.15
N GLU A 238 4.10 -51.53 -60.46
CA GLU A 238 2.81 -52.21 -60.38
C GLU A 238 2.15 -52.30 -61.76
N THR A 239 2.04 -51.18 -62.49
CA THR A 239 1.46 -51.15 -63.84
C THR A 239 2.18 -52.07 -64.84
N ARG A 240 3.51 -52.23 -64.72
CA ARG A 240 4.28 -53.19 -65.54
C ARG A 240 4.01 -54.65 -65.19
N THR A 241 3.77 -55.00 -63.92
CA THR A 241 3.30 -56.35 -63.55
C THR A 241 1.89 -56.66 -64.11
N SER A 242 1.14 -55.65 -64.53
CA SER A 242 -0.20 -55.78 -65.12
C SER A 242 -0.25 -55.69 -66.65
N GLU A 243 0.85 -55.91 -67.39
CA GLU A 243 0.85 -55.91 -68.87
C GLU A 243 0.08 -57.11 -69.47
N GLY A 244 -1.24 -56.98 -69.42
CA GLY A 244 -2.22 -57.97 -69.85
C GLY A 244 -3.45 -57.33 -70.48
N LYS A 245 -3.26 -56.73 -71.68
CA LYS A 245 -4.28 -56.48 -72.74
C LYS A 245 -4.93 -55.07 -72.83
N LYS A 246 -4.86 -54.53 -74.06
CA LYS A 246 -5.58 -53.39 -74.71
C LYS A 246 -4.96 -51.98 -74.71
N ASN A 247 -5.11 -51.35 -75.88
CA ASN A 247 -4.68 -49.99 -76.23
C ASN A 247 -5.67 -48.92 -75.76
N GLY A 248 -5.19 -47.68 -75.59
CA GLY A 248 -5.99 -46.47 -75.52
C GLY A 248 -5.10 -45.22 -75.54
N GLU A 249 -5.30 -44.32 -76.51
CA GLU A 249 -4.60 -43.02 -76.56
C GLU A 249 -5.28 -41.96 -75.66
N PRO A 250 -4.60 -40.83 -75.36
CA PRO A 250 -4.89 -40.06 -74.15
C PRO A 250 -5.88 -38.90 -74.33
N THR A 251 -6.54 -38.52 -73.23
CA THR A 251 -7.17 -37.20 -73.07
C THR A 251 -6.74 -36.57 -71.76
N GLY A 252 -6.26 -35.33 -71.81
CA GLY A 252 -5.86 -34.56 -70.63
C GLY A 252 -7.05 -33.86 -69.97
N GLY A 253 -6.95 -33.60 -68.67
CA GLY A 253 -7.94 -32.83 -67.92
C GLY A 253 -7.34 -32.20 -66.67
N ALA A 254 -7.29 -30.87 -66.63
CA ALA A 254 -6.73 -30.12 -65.50
C ALA A 254 -7.84 -29.56 -64.58
N SER A 255 -7.76 -29.86 -63.29
CA SER A 255 -8.48 -29.17 -62.21
C SER A 255 -7.69 -29.36 -60.92
N LYS A 256 -6.99 -28.36 -60.38
CA LYS A 256 -7.43 -27.12 -59.70
C LYS A 256 -7.71 -27.34 -58.20
N LEU A 257 -7.07 -26.49 -57.40
CA LEU A 257 -7.01 -26.48 -55.94
C LEU A 257 -8.39 -26.39 -55.26
N THR A 258 -8.54 -27.09 -54.14
CA THR A 258 -9.29 -26.62 -52.97
C THR A 258 -8.44 -26.84 -51.70
N ASN A 259 -8.75 -26.15 -50.61
CA ASN A 259 -7.94 -26.09 -49.39
C ASN A 259 -8.85 -26.32 -48.17
N GLY A 260 -8.47 -27.17 -47.21
CA GLY A 260 -9.37 -27.56 -46.12
C GLY A 260 -8.77 -28.44 -45.02
N VAL A 261 -8.18 -27.80 -44.00
CA VAL A 261 -8.10 -28.21 -42.58
C VAL A 261 -7.93 -29.72 -42.30
N ALA A 262 -6.70 -30.18 -42.09
CA ALA A 262 -6.42 -31.49 -41.50
C ALA A 262 -6.66 -31.47 -39.97
N ARG A 263 -7.45 -32.42 -39.45
CA ARG A 263 -7.64 -32.68 -38.02
C ARG A 263 -7.04 -34.04 -37.67
N ASN A 264 -5.78 -34.06 -37.25
CA ASN A 264 -5.07 -35.32 -37.00
C ASN A 264 -5.74 -36.16 -35.91
N THR A 265 -6.16 -37.35 -36.29
CA THR A 265 -6.36 -38.51 -35.41
C THR A 265 -5.66 -39.70 -36.07
N PRO A 266 -4.90 -40.53 -35.34
CA PRO A 266 -4.13 -41.62 -35.93
C PRO A 266 -5.05 -42.81 -36.24
N ALA A 267 -5.75 -42.74 -37.37
CA ALA A 267 -6.53 -43.87 -37.88
C ALA A 267 -5.57 -45.00 -38.33
N LYS A 268 -5.69 -46.18 -37.72
CA LYS A 268 -5.02 -47.40 -38.21
C LYS A 268 -5.59 -47.79 -39.57
N SER A 269 -4.97 -47.33 -40.65
CA SER A 269 -5.27 -47.79 -42.01
C SER A 269 -4.53 -49.10 -42.29
N ALA A 270 -5.11 -50.22 -41.85
CA ALA A 270 -4.73 -51.54 -42.34
C ALA A 270 -5.21 -51.70 -43.79
N SER A 271 -4.44 -51.14 -44.73
CA SER A 271 -4.71 -51.27 -46.16
C SER A 271 -4.35 -52.68 -46.63
N ALA A 272 -5.33 -53.58 -46.63
CA ALA A 272 -5.23 -54.90 -47.25
C ALA A 272 -5.15 -54.77 -48.78
N GLY A 273 -3.96 -54.41 -49.28
CA GLY A 273 -3.62 -54.37 -50.69
C GLY A 273 -2.37 -55.21 -50.94
N SER A 274 -2.43 -56.09 -51.94
CA SER A 274 -1.30 -56.93 -52.37
C SER A 274 -0.33 -56.13 -53.26
N GLY A 275 0.14 -54.98 -52.76
CA GLY A 275 1.13 -54.13 -53.42
C GLY A 275 2.55 -54.62 -53.17
N THR A 276 3.44 -54.44 -54.15
CA THR A 276 4.85 -54.84 -54.05
C THR A 276 5.61 -53.87 -53.16
N ASN A 277 5.93 -54.27 -51.93
CA ASN A 277 6.54 -53.40 -50.94
C ASN A 277 8.05 -53.25 -51.18
N PHE A 278 8.55 -52.02 -51.37
CA PHE A 278 9.95 -51.73 -51.70
C PHE A 278 10.69 -50.99 -50.58
N ILE A 279 11.85 -51.54 -50.15
CA ILE A 279 12.89 -50.76 -49.48
C ILE A 279 13.70 -50.02 -50.54
N PHE A 280 13.92 -48.72 -50.34
CA PHE A 280 14.84 -47.91 -51.14
C PHE A 280 16.15 -47.67 -50.38
N THR A 281 17.28 -47.84 -51.04
CA THR A 281 18.61 -47.65 -50.45
C THR A 281 19.54 -46.82 -51.34
N HIS A 282 20.41 -46.00 -50.74
CA HIS A 282 21.42 -45.16 -51.38
C HIS A 282 22.71 -45.25 -50.56
N GLY A 283 23.86 -45.39 -51.20
CA GLY A 283 25.14 -45.61 -50.50
C GLY A 283 25.16 -46.80 -49.53
N GLY A 284 24.29 -47.80 -49.72
CA GLY A 284 24.10 -48.92 -48.80
C GLY A 284 23.28 -48.63 -47.53
N ARG A 285 22.67 -47.44 -47.42
CA ARG A 285 21.78 -47.05 -46.31
C ARG A 285 20.33 -47.01 -46.79
N GLN A 286 19.38 -47.38 -45.94
CA GLN A 286 17.96 -47.17 -46.22
C GLN A 286 17.62 -45.68 -46.24
N VAL A 287 16.80 -45.26 -47.20
CA VAL A 287 16.37 -43.87 -47.40
C VAL A 287 14.89 -43.76 -47.07
N ASP A 288 14.52 -42.74 -46.31
CA ASP A 288 13.13 -42.51 -45.90
C ASP A 288 12.34 -41.82 -47.02
N ALA A 289 11.04 -42.12 -47.12
CA ALA A 289 10.13 -41.43 -48.03
C ALA A 289 9.96 -39.95 -47.65
N GLU A 290 10.02 -39.61 -46.36
CA GLU A 290 9.86 -38.24 -45.88
C GLU A 290 11.12 -37.38 -46.03
N GLN A 291 12.28 -37.97 -46.29
CA GLN A 291 13.54 -37.27 -46.57
C GLN A 291 13.53 -36.60 -47.96
N THR A 292 14.29 -35.51 -48.06
CA THR A 292 14.63 -34.86 -49.34
C THR A 292 16.02 -35.30 -49.84
N PRO A 293 16.32 -35.17 -51.14
CA PRO A 293 17.64 -35.50 -51.68
C PRO A 293 18.81 -34.75 -51.03
N GLU A 294 18.59 -33.53 -50.54
CA GLU A 294 19.64 -32.76 -49.83
C GLU A 294 19.91 -33.33 -48.42
N GLU A 295 18.88 -33.83 -47.73
CA GLU A 295 19.00 -34.50 -46.43
C GLU A 295 19.60 -35.91 -46.55
N ALA A 296 19.34 -36.59 -47.66
CA ALA A 296 19.97 -37.87 -48.03
C ALA A 296 21.38 -37.70 -48.64
N ALA A 297 21.88 -36.46 -48.77
CA ALA A 297 23.18 -36.13 -49.38
C ALA A 297 23.39 -36.68 -50.80
N MET A 298 22.34 -36.64 -51.63
CA MET A 298 22.38 -37.09 -53.03
C MET A 298 22.96 -36.03 -53.97
N GLU A 299 23.80 -36.48 -54.90
CA GLU A 299 24.38 -35.67 -55.97
C GLU A 299 23.74 -35.97 -57.34
N ASP A 300 24.18 -35.26 -58.39
CA ASP A 300 23.62 -35.41 -59.73
C ASP A 300 24.19 -36.66 -60.42
N GLY A 301 23.32 -37.59 -60.81
CA GLY A 301 23.69 -38.89 -61.37
C GLY A 301 23.66 -40.07 -60.39
N ASP A 302 23.34 -39.85 -59.11
CA ASP A 302 23.33 -40.88 -58.07
C ASP A 302 22.36 -42.05 -58.32
N GLU A 303 22.71 -43.24 -57.82
CA GLU A 303 21.88 -44.45 -57.90
C GLU A 303 21.16 -44.79 -56.58
N ILE A 304 19.85 -45.05 -56.65
CA ILE A 304 19.01 -45.62 -55.59
C ILE A 304 18.65 -47.06 -55.96
N LEU A 305 18.94 -48.02 -55.08
CA LEU A 305 18.56 -49.43 -55.24
C LEU A 305 17.22 -49.71 -54.55
N ALA A 306 16.25 -50.23 -55.32
CA ALA A 306 14.94 -50.66 -54.84
C ALA A 306 14.88 -52.19 -54.67
N VAL A 307 14.56 -52.66 -53.46
CA VAL A 307 14.57 -54.06 -53.01
C VAL A 307 13.18 -54.46 -52.52
N GLU A 308 12.65 -55.59 -53.00
CA GLU A 308 11.26 -56.03 -52.77
C GLU A 308 11.15 -56.94 -51.53
N LEU A 309 10.12 -56.76 -50.69
CA LEU A 309 9.90 -57.46 -49.41
C LEU A 309 8.71 -58.44 -49.40
N MET A 310 8.77 -59.44 -48.51
CA MET A 310 7.69 -60.38 -48.16
C MET A 310 7.71 -60.65 -46.62
N ASP A 311 6.58 -60.98 -45.98
CA ASP A 311 6.36 -60.82 -44.52
C ASP A 311 5.81 -62.08 -43.76
N LEU A 312 6.19 -62.28 -42.47
CA LEU A 312 5.94 -63.49 -41.63
C LEU A 312 6.07 -63.33 -40.04
N THR A 313 4.98 -63.05 -39.26
CA THR A 313 4.66 -63.46 -37.80
C THR A 313 5.14 -62.70 -36.48
N GLU A 314 4.51 -62.88 -35.26
CA GLU A 314 4.59 -62.05 -33.95
C GLU A 314 4.38 -62.75 -32.50
N GLY A 315 4.73 -62.15 -31.29
CA GLY A 315 4.31 -62.53 -29.84
C GLY A 315 5.01 -61.94 -28.47
N PRO A 316 4.45 -61.92 -27.17
CA PRO A 316 4.82 -61.07 -25.90
C PRO A 316 4.90 -61.60 -24.32
N SER A 317 4.86 -60.76 -23.15
CA SER A 317 5.51 -60.85 -21.69
C SER A 317 4.79 -60.43 -20.21
N SER A 318 5.42 -60.29 -18.91
CA SER A 318 4.86 -60.01 -17.40
C SER A 318 5.73 -59.54 -16.02
N GLU A 319 5.23 -59.26 -14.68
CA GLU A 319 5.87 -58.57 -13.35
C GLU A 319 5.43 -58.82 -11.71
N ASP A 320 5.95 -58.16 -10.53
CA ASP A 320 5.90 -58.36 -8.91
C ASP A 320 5.81 -57.09 -7.79
N PRO A 321 6.09 -56.84 -6.36
CA PRO A 321 6.41 -57.41 -4.88
C PRO A 321 6.00 -56.67 -3.38
N ASP A 322 6.65 -56.86 -2.11
CA ASP A 322 6.78 -56.13 -0.64
C ASP A 322 6.06 -56.50 0.85
N GLU A 323 6.18 -56.11 2.25
CA GLU A 323 6.86 -55.22 3.41
C GLU A 323 6.61 -55.52 5.07
N ASN A 324 7.21 -54.93 6.24
CA ASN A 324 6.92 -55.10 7.83
C ASN A 324 7.59 -54.29 9.16
N GLU A 325 7.16 -54.34 10.53
CA GLU A 325 7.69 -53.56 11.84
C GLU A 325 7.42 -53.95 13.44
N PRO A 326 8.19 -53.53 14.58
CA PRO A 326 8.01 -53.79 16.13
C PRO A 326 8.50 -52.83 17.40
N ARG A 327 8.12 -52.96 18.78
CA ARG A 327 8.29 -51.94 20.00
C ARG A 327 8.54 -52.38 21.60
N ARG A 328 8.68 -51.52 22.74
CA ARG A 328 9.21 -51.80 24.23
C ARG A 328 8.77 -50.96 25.61
N GLN A 329 9.33 -51.11 26.92
CA GLN A 329 8.83 -50.63 28.37
C GLN A 329 9.79 -50.17 29.67
N LYS A 330 9.40 -50.01 31.03
CA LYS A 330 10.09 -49.33 32.31
C LYS A 330 9.80 -49.73 33.90
N LEU A 331 10.31 -49.06 35.04
CA LEU A 331 10.30 -49.42 36.60
C LEU A 331 10.36 -48.31 37.85
N LYS A 332 10.56 -48.61 39.22
CA LYS A 332 10.33 -47.76 40.55
C LYS A 332 11.15 -48.00 41.97
N LYS A 333 11.01 -47.25 43.16
CA LYS A 333 11.75 -47.24 44.56
C LYS A 333 11.00 -46.97 46.00
N PHE A 334 11.66 -46.81 47.23
CA PHE A 334 11.16 -46.72 48.72
C PHE A 334 11.99 -45.87 49.87
N TRP A 335 11.65 -45.76 51.23
CA TRP A 335 12.28 -44.89 52.37
C TRP A 335 12.24 -45.31 53.96
N SER A 336 12.55 -44.47 55.04
CA SER A 336 12.81 -44.79 56.56
C SER A 336 12.73 -43.65 57.72
N ASP A 337 12.95 -43.90 59.09
CA ASP A 337 12.50 -43.12 60.37
C ASP A 337 13.37 -43.12 61.77
N ASP A 338 13.09 -42.38 62.94
CA ASP A 338 13.92 -42.18 64.27
C ASP A 338 13.27 -41.67 65.70
N PRO A 339 13.87 -41.67 66.99
CA PRO A 339 13.26 -41.38 68.39
C PRO A 339 13.61 -40.22 69.52
N ALA A 340 14.52 -40.28 70.58
CA ALA A 340 14.59 -39.30 71.77
C ALA A 340 15.67 -38.18 71.74
N GLU A 341 16.76 -38.48 71.04
CA GLU A 341 17.53 -37.48 70.32
C GLU A 341 16.64 -36.81 69.24
N ALA A 342 15.71 -37.58 68.66
CA ALA A 342 14.67 -37.05 67.77
C ALA A 342 13.75 -36.00 68.43
N ALA A 343 13.51 -36.03 69.74
CA ALA A 343 12.74 -34.96 70.40
C ALA A 343 13.44 -33.58 70.28
N ARG A 344 14.72 -33.50 70.70
CA ARG A 344 15.50 -32.25 70.61
C ARG A 344 15.86 -31.88 69.18
N THR A 345 16.19 -32.84 68.32
CA THR A 345 16.45 -32.54 66.90
C THR A 345 15.17 -32.14 66.16
N MET A 346 13.98 -32.65 66.51
CA MET A 346 12.71 -32.10 66.01
C MET A 346 12.48 -30.67 66.49
N GLU A 347 12.73 -30.34 67.76
CA GLU A 347 12.63 -28.97 68.26
C GLU A 347 13.59 -28.01 67.52
N ASP A 348 14.87 -28.38 67.37
CA ASP A 348 15.86 -27.62 66.58
C ASP A 348 15.44 -27.48 65.10
N ILE A 349 14.86 -28.53 64.50
CA ILE A 349 14.31 -28.51 63.13
C ILE A 349 13.12 -27.55 63.04
N PHE A 350 12.18 -27.59 64.00
CA PHE A 350 11.02 -26.69 64.00
C PHE A 350 11.43 -25.23 64.21
N ASP A 351 12.36 -24.95 65.13
CA ASP A 351 12.83 -23.59 65.39
C ASP A 351 13.67 -23.04 64.21
N GLY A 352 14.43 -23.92 63.54
CA GLY A 352 15.08 -23.63 62.26
C GLY A 352 14.07 -23.31 61.13
N ILE A 353 13.01 -24.11 61.00
CA ILE A 353 11.92 -23.87 60.03
C ILE A 353 11.22 -22.54 60.31
N VAL A 354 10.84 -22.25 61.56
CA VAL A 354 10.18 -20.98 61.94
C VAL A 354 11.08 -19.78 61.61
N ARG A 355 12.38 -19.89 61.89
CA ARG A 355 13.37 -18.84 61.62
C ARG A 355 13.57 -18.57 60.13
N GLU A 356 13.65 -19.60 59.29
CA GLU A 356 13.69 -19.41 57.82
C GLU A 356 12.36 -18.90 57.27
N ARG A 357 11.22 -19.38 57.77
CA ARG A 357 9.90 -18.84 57.38
C ARG A 357 9.77 -17.34 57.69
N LEU A 358 10.28 -16.89 58.84
CA LEU A 358 10.24 -15.46 59.19
C LEU A 358 11.17 -14.63 58.29
N LYS A 359 12.36 -15.15 57.93
CA LYS A 359 13.24 -14.52 56.92
C LYS A 359 12.58 -14.45 55.55
N ASP A 360 11.89 -15.50 55.11
CA ASP A 360 11.17 -15.52 53.83
C ASP A 360 10.00 -14.53 53.80
N ILE A 361 9.29 -14.36 54.92
CA ILE A 361 8.27 -13.31 55.05
C ILE A 361 8.91 -11.93 54.89
N LEU A 362 10.01 -11.62 55.60
CA LEU A 362 10.71 -10.33 55.46
C LEU A 362 11.19 -10.08 54.02
N ARG A 363 11.80 -11.08 53.37
CA ARG A 363 12.20 -11.02 51.94
C ARG A 363 11.00 -10.74 51.02
N GLN A 364 9.83 -11.31 51.30
CA GLN A 364 8.60 -11.05 50.52
C GLN A 364 8.08 -9.62 50.72
N TYR A 365 8.18 -9.05 51.92
CA TYR A 365 7.85 -7.65 52.16
C TYR A 365 8.82 -6.69 51.44
N GLU A 366 10.14 -6.90 51.55
CA GLU A 366 11.14 -6.11 50.81
C GLU A 366 10.94 -6.18 49.28
N LEU A 367 10.66 -7.37 48.75
CA LEU A 367 10.40 -7.57 47.33
C LEU A 367 9.11 -6.88 46.88
N ARG A 368 8.06 -6.91 47.71
CA ARG A 368 6.78 -6.22 47.47
C ARG A 368 6.95 -4.70 47.51
N GLU A 369 7.75 -4.17 48.43
CA GLU A 369 8.04 -2.74 48.55
C GLU A 369 8.81 -2.23 47.33
N ARG A 370 9.88 -2.92 46.91
CA ARG A 370 10.58 -2.62 45.64
C ARG A 370 9.67 -2.73 44.42
N HIS A 371 8.76 -3.70 44.40
CA HIS A 371 7.78 -3.80 43.31
C HIS A 371 6.85 -2.57 43.27
N PHE A 372 6.36 -2.10 44.43
CA PHE A 372 5.57 -0.86 44.50
C PHE A 372 6.38 0.36 44.06
N GLU A 373 7.64 0.49 44.49
CA GLU A 373 8.53 1.58 44.06
C GLU A 373 8.70 1.61 42.53
N CYS A 374 8.93 0.45 41.90
CA CYS A 374 9.00 0.32 40.45
C CYS A 374 7.67 0.68 39.76
N VAL A 375 6.52 0.29 40.32
CA VAL A 375 5.19 0.61 39.78
C VAL A 375 4.89 2.12 39.90
N ILE A 376 5.23 2.75 41.03
CA ILE A 376 5.08 4.20 41.25
C ILE A 376 5.95 4.96 40.24
N ARG A 377 7.25 4.65 40.16
CA ARG A 377 8.18 5.27 39.20
C ARG A 377 7.72 5.09 37.75
N SER A 378 7.17 3.92 37.40
CA SER A 378 6.60 3.69 36.07
C SER A 378 5.36 4.57 35.80
N LYS A 379 4.52 4.83 36.81
CA LYS A 379 3.33 5.68 36.67
C LYS A 379 3.66 7.16 36.65
N GLU A 380 4.68 7.60 37.38
CA GLU A 380 5.23 8.96 37.30
C GLU A 380 5.75 9.26 35.89
N LEU A 381 6.53 8.34 35.31
CA LEU A 381 7.01 8.45 33.93
C LEU A 381 5.88 8.45 32.90
N GLU A 382 4.82 7.65 33.10
CA GLU A 382 3.63 7.65 32.25
C GLU A 382 2.87 9.00 32.30
N VAL A 383 2.76 9.61 33.50
CA VAL A 383 2.19 10.94 33.68
C VAL A 383 3.05 12.03 33.05
N LEU A 384 4.38 11.98 33.22
CA LEU A 384 5.31 12.93 32.61
C LEU A 384 5.28 12.86 31.08
N LEU A 385 5.31 11.65 30.50
CA LEU A 385 5.19 11.44 29.06
C LEU A 385 3.84 11.93 28.51
N SER A 386 2.76 11.71 29.26
CA SER A 386 1.42 12.19 28.89
C SER A 386 1.32 13.72 28.93
N ARG A 387 1.93 14.38 29.93
CA ARG A 387 2.03 15.84 30.02
C ARG A 387 2.88 16.43 28.88
N ALA A 388 4.03 15.82 28.58
CA ALA A 388 4.91 16.28 27.49
C ALA A 388 4.20 16.24 26.13
N ARG A 389 3.52 15.12 25.81
CA ARG A 389 2.72 14.99 24.57
C ARG A 389 1.55 15.99 24.51
N ALA A 390 0.90 16.27 25.64
CA ALA A 390 -0.17 17.27 25.69
C ALA A 390 0.36 18.70 25.44
N ALA A 391 1.56 19.02 25.96
CA ALA A 391 2.22 20.30 25.72
C ALA A 391 2.69 20.45 24.26
N GLU A 392 3.29 19.41 23.67
CA GLU A 392 3.69 19.35 22.26
C GLU A 392 2.48 19.54 21.33
N GLN A 393 1.40 18.77 21.56
CA GLN A 393 0.18 18.86 20.76
C GLN A 393 -0.51 20.23 20.89
N LYS A 394 -0.45 20.84 22.09
CA LYS A 394 -0.92 22.22 22.31
C LYS A 394 -0.07 23.22 21.53
N GLN A 395 1.25 23.14 21.60
CA GLN A 395 2.16 24.04 20.88
C GLN A 395 1.97 23.98 19.36
N LEU A 396 1.75 22.78 18.80
CA LEU A 396 1.42 22.60 17.39
C LEU A 396 0.09 23.25 17.03
N ALA A 397 -0.95 23.07 17.85
CA ALA A 397 -2.26 23.68 17.62
C ALA A 397 -2.25 25.21 17.76
N GLU A 398 -1.48 25.76 18.71
CA GLU A 398 -1.27 27.20 18.85
C GLU A 398 -0.48 27.77 17.65
N GLY A 399 0.53 27.04 17.16
CA GLY A 399 1.27 27.39 15.94
C GLY A 399 0.42 27.31 14.65
N GLU A 400 -0.55 26.40 14.58
CA GLU A 400 -1.53 26.37 13.47
C GLU A 400 -2.55 27.50 13.58
N LYS A 401 -3.08 27.77 14.78
CA LYS A 401 -3.99 28.88 15.05
C LYS A 401 -3.36 30.22 14.68
N ALA A 402 -2.12 30.48 15.10
CA ALA A 402 -1.40 31.71 14.77
C ALA A 402 -1.09 31.87 13.27
N ARG A 403 -1.01 30.77 12.50
CA ARG A 403 -0.94 30.82 11.03
C ARG A 403 -2.30 31.09 10.39
N ALA A 404 -3.37 30.47 10.91
CA ALA A 404 -4.73 30.70 10.44
C ALA A 404 -5.18 32.15 10.68
N GLU A 405 -4.86 32.73 11.84
CA GLU A 405 -5.15 34.11 12.19
C GLU A 405 -4.47 35.09 11.22
N ARG A 406 -3.18 34.90 10.91
CA ARG A 406 -2.47 35.70 9.89
C ARG A 406 -3.09 35.59 8.50
N PHE A 407 -3.43 34.38 8.06
CA PHE A 407 -4.10 34.20 6.77
C PHE A 407 -5.52 34.80 6.77
N GLU A 408 -6.19 34.88 7.93
CA GLU A 408 -7.47 35.57 8.05
C GLU A 408 -7.28 37.10 7.98
N GLU A 409 -6.31 37.66 8.68
CA GLU A 409 -5.91 39.08 8.57
C GLU A 409 -5.56 39.48 7.12
N GLU A 410 -4.73 38.69 6.44
CA GLU A 410 -4.40 38.88 5.02
C GLU A 410 -5.66 38.81 4.12
N ASN A 411 -6.55 37.85 4.36
CA ASN A 411 -7.82 37.76 3.63
C ASN A 411 -8.76 38.93 3.90
N GLN A 412 -8.83 39.42 5.15
CA GLN A 412 -9.63 40.59 5.51
C GLN A 412 -9.08 41.86 4.84
N GLN A 413 -7.75 42.03 4.81
CA GLN A 413 -7.10 43.14 4.12
C GLN A 413 -7.34 43.10 2.60
N ILE A 414 -7.15 41.94 1.94
CA ILE A 414 -7.43 41.79 0.50
C ILE A 414 -8.91 42.04 0.17
N ARG A 415 -9.84 41.60 1.04
CA ARG A 415 -11.27 41.89 0.89
C ARG A 415 -11.59 43.38 1.00
N LYS A 416 -10.92 44.09 1.91
CA LYS A 416 -11.05 45.55 2.07
C LYS A 416 -10.47 46.30 0.86
N GLU A 417 -9.30 45.90 0.37
CA GLU A 417 -8.71 46.47 -0.84
C GLU A 417 -9.59 46.26 -2.07
N LEU A 418 -10.24 45.10 -2.19
CA LEU A 418 -11.22 44.82 -3.25
C LEU A 418 -12.45 45.72 -3.14
N ASP A 419 -13.02 45.87 -1.94
CA ASP A 419 -14.17 46.73 -1.66
C ASP A 419 -13.86 48.22 -1.93
N ASP A 420 -12.71 48.71 -1.48
CA ASP A 420 -12.27 50.09 -1.76
C ASP A 420 -11.95 50.31 -3.25
N ALA A 421 -11.36 49.32 -3.94
CA ALA A 421 -11.15 49.36 -5.39
C ALA A 421 -12.47 49.37 -6.18
N GLN A 422 -13.50 48.65 -5.70
CA GLN A 422 -14.87 48.64 -6.25
C GLN A 422 -15.58 49.97 -6.01
N LYS A 423 -15.58 50.52 -4.78
CA LYS A 423 -16.14 51.86 -4.48
C LYS A 423 -15.57 52.91 -5.42
N ALA A 424 -14.24 52.95 -5.57
CA ALA A 424 -13.60 53.91 -6.46
C ALA A 424 -13.91 53.65 -7.95
N GLN A 425 -14.12 52.39 -8.38
CA GLN A 425 -14.64 52.10 -9.72
C GLN A 425 -16.07 52.65 -9.90
N THR A 426 -16.96 52.46 -8.93
CA THR A 426 -18.33 53.01 -8.94
C THR A 426 -18.30 54.54 -9.01
N MET A 427 -17.45 55.22 -8.21
CA MET A 427 -17.26 56.67 -8.27
C MET A 427 -16.80 57.16 -9.67
N LEU A 428 -15.94 56.41 -10.36
CA LEU A 428 -15.53 56.74 -11.73
C LEU A 428 -16.68 56.54 -12.74
N VAL A 429 -17.50 55.50 -12.57
CA VAL A 429 -18.70 55.28 -13.40
C VAL A 429 -19.75 56.37 -13.18
N GLU A 430 -20.01 56.77 -11.94
CA GLU A 430 -20.94 57.86 -11.61
C GLU A 430 -20.46 59.21 -12.18
N ARG A 431 -19.16 59.51 -12.07
CA ARG A 431 -18.54 60.69 -12.71
C ARG A 431 -18.70 60.68 -14.23
N LEU A 432 -18.49 59.52 -14.87
CA LEU A 432 -18.67 59.36 -16.31
C LEU A 432 -20.15 59.58 -16.71
N ILE A 433 -21.10 58.99 -15.97
CA ILE A 433 -22.54 59.19 -16.17
C ILE A 433 -22.93 60.67 -15.99
N SER A 434 -22.33 61.38 -15.02
CA SER A 434 -22.52 62.82 -14.85
C SER A 434 -22.04 63.63 -16.06
N CYS A 435 -20.85 63.34 -16.59
CA CYS A 435 -20.35 63.97 -17.81
C CYS A 435 -21.20 63.66 -19.05
N CYS A 436 -21.77 62.45 -19.15
CA CYS A 436 -22.69 62.10 -20.24
C CYS A 436 -24.05 62.85 -20.17
N LYS A 437 -24.44 63.38 -19.00
CA LYS A 437 -25.67 64.19 -18.83
C LYS A 437 -25.45 65.68 -19.12
N GLU A 438 -24.22 66.18 -18.94
CA GLU A 438 -23.84 67.58 -19.18
C GLU A 438 -22.60 67.66 -20.08
N PRO A 439 -22.76 67.66 -21.42
CA PRO A 439 -21.67 67.51 -22.39
C PRO A 439 -20.83 68.78 -22.57
N ASN A 440 -20.16 69.22 -21.50
CA ASN A 440 -19.12 70.25 -21.55
C ASN A 440 -17.78 69.61 -21.97
N ALA A 441 -17.22 70.08 -23.08
CA ALA A 441 -16.00 69.54 -23.68
C ALA A 441 -14.77 69.63 -22.76
N GLU A 442 -14.56 70.75 -22.05
CA GLU A 442 -13.44 70.90 -21.11
C GLU A 442 -13.58 69.95 -19.91
N ARG A 443 -14.79 69.84 -19.35
CA ARG A 443 -15.08 68.95 -18.22
C ARG A 443 -14.80 67.49 -18.59
N THR A 444 -15.18 67.11 -19.81
CA THR A 444 -14.94 65.79 -20.39
C THR A 444 -13.44 65.53 -20.60
N GLN A 445 -12.68 66.50 -21.13
CA GLN A 445 -11.23 66.38 -21.29
C GLN A 445 -10.50 66.25 -19.94
N ARG A 446 -10.88 67.06 -18.93
CA ARG A 446 -10.34 66.96 -17.56
C ARG A 446 -10.65 65.59 -16.93
N LEU A 447 -11.83 65.02 -17.19
CA LEU A 447 -12.18 63.69 -16.71
C LEU A 447 -11.32 62.60 -17.36
N PHE A 448 -11.08 62.64 -18.67
CA PHE A 448 -10.19 61.69 -19.35
C PHE A 448 -8.73 61.80 -18.91
N ALA A 449 -8.25 62.99 -18.57
CA ALA A 449 -6.93 63.17 -17.97
C ALA A 449 -6.84 62.49 -16.60
N SER A 450 -7.79 62.78 -15.70
CA SER A 450 -7.89 62.15 -14.38
C SER A 450 -8.05 60.63 -14.44
N LEU A 451 -8.80 60.12 -15.43
CA LEU A 451 -8.98 58.68 -15.63
C LEU A 451 -7.70 57.99 -16.09
N ARG A 452 -6.87 58.64 -16.93
CA ARG A 452 -5.54 58.14 -17.30
C ARG A 452 -4.60 58.12 -16.09
N GLU A 453 -4.56 59.20 -15.32
CA GLU A 453 -3.73 59.29 -14.11
C GLU A 453 -4.10 58.20 -13.09
N GLU A 454 -5.40 57.96 -12.85
CA GLU A 454 -5.83 56.91 -11.92
C GLU A 454 -5.58 55.49 -12.47
N LEU A 455 -5.67 55.28 -13.79
CA LEU A 455 -5.28 54.02 -14.43
C LEU A 455 -3.77 53.75 -14.33
N GLU A 456 -2.92 54.75 -14.56
CA GLU A 456 -1.46 54.64 -14.40
C GLU A 456 -1.08 54.41 -12.92
N LYS A 457 -1.81 55.03 -11.99
CA LYS A 457 -1.62 54.84 -10.54
C LYS A 457 -2.03 53.44 -10.08
N ARG A 458 -3.17 52.91 -10.57
CA ARG A 458 -3.58 51.50 -10.32
C ARG A 458 -2.66 50.50 -11.02
N GLY A 459 -2.13 50.84 -12.20
CA GLY A 459 -1.16 50.02 -12.93
C GLY A 459 0.21 49.88 -12.24
N ARG A 460 0.48 50.64 -11.17
CA ARG A 460 1.69 50.57 -10.34
C ARG A 460 1.53 49.79 -9.02
N VAL A 461 0.38 49.17 -8.75
CA VAL A 461 0.25 48.25 -7.61
C VAL A 461 1.22 47.07 -7.82
N PRO A 462 2.15 46.78 -6.90
CA PRO A 462 3.22 45.81 -7.15
C PRO A 462 2.65 44.39 -7.28
N ARG A 463 2.97 43.77 -8.42
CA ARG A 463 2.66 42.36 -8.70
C ARG A 463 3.53 41.49 -7.78
N ALA A 464 2.93 40.89 -6.76
CA ALA A 464 3.62 40.11 -5.73
C ALA A 464 4.64 39.11 -6.33
N GLU A 465 5.83 39.04 -5.72
CA GLU A 465 7.02 38.48 -6.37
C GLU A 465 6.98 36.96 -6.54
N GLY A 466 6.78 36.53 -7.78
CA GLY A 466 6.82 35.11 -8.16
C GLY A 466 8.25 34.58 -8.28
N GLY A 467 8.84 34.17 -7.16
CA GLY A 467 9.92 33.16 -7.08
C GLY A 467 11.16 33.38 -7.96
N ALA A 468 12.11 34.18 -7.48
CA ALA A 468 13.45 34.24 -8.09
C ALA A 468 14.21 32.91 -7.90
N VAL A 469 14.42 32.17 -8.99
CA VAL A 469 15.23 30.95 -9.00
C VAL A 469 16.72 31.33 -9.01
N ASN A 470 17.38 31.22 -7.86
CA ASN A 470 18.82 31.43 -7.77
C ASN A 470 19.57 30.17 -8.24
N VAL A 471 20.22 30.27 -9.39
CA VAL A 471 21.26 29.33 -9.82
C VAL A 471 22.59 29.80 -9.24
N ALA A 472 23.24 28.95 -8.43
CA ALA A 472 24.60 29.13 -7.95
C ALA A 472 25.34 27.79 -8.04
N SER A 473 26.65 27.85 -8.28
CA SER A 473 27.54 26.70 -8.56
C SER A 473 27.91 25.89 -7.32
#